data_AF-A0AAE1PXU6-F1
#
_entry.id   AF-A0AAE1PXU6-F1
#
_cell.length_a   1.000
_cell.length_b   1.000
_cell.length_c   1.000
_cell.angle_alpha   90.00
_cell.angle_beta   90.00
_cell.angle_gamma   90.00
#
_symmetry.space_group_name_H-M   'P 1'
#
loop_
_entity.id
_entity.type
_entity.pdbx_description
1 polymer ?
#
loop_
_entity_poly.entity_id
_entity_poly.type
_entity_poly.pdbx_seq_one_letter_code
_entity_poly.pdbx_strand_id
1 'polypeptide(L)' 'MKRPRLRKGAIPTKLPNAPSYLSTTATTCESPDVRRKRKKEAEIQAAIAKRNEDDMNYQRQNSFTNLDELDQN' A
#
# COMPACT_ATOMS: atom_id res chain seq x y z
N MET A 1 -30.22 -14.16 19.39
CA MET A 1 -28.91 -13.90 18.76
C MET A 1 -27.91 -14.96 19.24
N LYS A 2 -27.30 -15.77 18.36
CA LYS A 2 -26.34 -16.83 18.78
C LYS A 2 -24.94 -16.23 18.99
N ARG A 3 -24.33 -16.45 20.15
CA ARG A 3 -22.96 -15.99 20.44
C ARG A 3 -21.94 -16.83 19.65
N PRO A 4 -20.91 -16.22 19.04
CA PRO A 4 -19.87 -16.96 18.32
C PRO A 4 -19.11 -17.94 19.23
N ARG A 5 -18.96 -19.17 18.72
CA ARG A 5 -18.16 -20.30 19.21
C ARG A 5 -16.65 -20.03 19.18
N LEU A 6 -15.89 -20.11 20.28
CA LEU A 6 -14.43 -20.26 20.15
C LEU A 6 -14.11 -21.65 19.59
N ARG A 7 -13.15 -21.75 18.64
CA ARG A 7 -12.72 -23.04 18.08
C ARG A 7 -11.98 -23.87 19.13
N LYS A 8 -12.18 -25.20 19.14
CA LYS A 8 -11.45 -26.12 20.02
C LYS A 8 -9.95 -26.00 19.74
N GLY A 9 -9.15 -25.72 20.76
CA GLY A 9 -7.69 -25.54 20.65
C GLY A 9 -7.24 -24.11 20.26
N ALA A 10 -8.14 -23.11 20.29
CA ALA A 10 -7.73 -21.73 20.07
C ALA A 10 -6.79 -21.25 21.18
N ILE A 11 -5.61 -20.75 20.79
CA ILE A 11 -4.62 -20.17 21.69
C ILE A 11 -4.77 -18.64 21.64
N PRO A 12 -4.82 -17.94 22.79
CA PRO A 12 -4.88 -16.49 22.82
C PRO A 12 -3.56 -15.89 22.30
N THR A 13 -3.66 -14.99 21.32
CA THR A 13 -2.51 -14.24 20.79
C THR A 13 -2.08 -13.11 21.70
N LYS A 14 -2.98 -12.63 22.56
CA LYS A 14 -2.71 -11.63 23.61
C LYS A 14 -2.95 -12.25 24.97
N LEU A 15 -1.91 -12.28 25.79
CA LEU A 15 -1.98 -12.72 27.18
C LEU A 15 -2.11 -11.47 28.07
N PRO A 16 -3.15 -11.37 28.92
CA PRO A 16 -3.27 -10.25 29.86
C PRO A 16 -2.11 -10.29 30.85
N ASN A 17 -1.51 -9.13 31.13
CA ASN A 17 -0.39 -8.94 32.07
C ASN A 17 0.92 -9.67 31.70
N ALA A 18 1.06 -10.17 30.47
CA ALA A 18 2.32 -10.71 29.98
C ALA A 18 3.22 -9.61 29.39
N PRO A 19 4.55 -9.75 29.46
CA PRO A 19 5.48 -8.90 28.74
C PRO A 19 5.16 -8.81 27.25
N SER A 20 5.36 -7.63 26.65
CA SER A 20 4.97 -7.32 25.27
C SER A 20 5.62 -8.25 24.22
N TYR A 21 6.81 -8.77 24.51
CA TYR A 21 7.49 -9.74 23.64
C TYR A 21 6.82 -11.14 23.61
N LEU A 22 5.99 -11.48 24.60
CA LEU A 22 5.18 -12.72 24.63
C LEU A 22 3.77 -12.51 24.08
N SER A 23 3.29 -11.27 24.02
CA SER A 23 2.00 -10.90 23.47
C SER A 23 2.17 -10.40 22.04
N THR A 24 2.29 -11.32 21.07
CA THR A 24 2.30 -10.93 19.66
C THR A 24 0.93 -10.37 19.28
N THR A 25 0.87 -9.09 18.89
CA THR A 25 -0.23 -8.64 18.02
C THR A 25 -0.26 -9.61 16.85
N ALA A 26 -1.40 -10.25 16.59
CA ALA A 26 -1.54 -11.18 15.49
C ALA A 26 -1.21 -10.46 14.18
N THR A 27 0.07 -10.41 13.82
CA THR A 27 0.50 -10.24 12.44
C THR A 27 -0.07 -11.49 11.79
N THR A 28 -1.10 -11.29 10.97
CA THR A 28 -1.55 -12.31 10.03
C THR A 28 -0.30 -12.96 9.47
N CYS A 29 -0.10 -14.23 9.80
CA CYS A 29 1.07 -14.96 9.34
C CYS A 29 0.83 -15.22 7.86
N GLU A 30 1.11 -14.21 7.04
CA GLU A 30 1.01 -14.31 5.60
C GLU A 30 2.06 -15.31 5.13
N SER A 31 1.67 -16.19 4.23
CA SER A 31 2.65 -17.08 3.62
C SER A 31 3.73 -16.23 2.93
N PRO A 32 4.98 -16.71 2.88
CA PRO A 32 6.06 -16.00 2.19
C PRO A 32 5.72 -15.62 0.74
N ASP A 33 4.88 -16.41 0.07
CA ASP A 33 4.41 -16.15 -1.29
C ASP A 33 3.42 -14.98 -1.36
N VAL A 34 2.46 -14.90 -0.44
CA VAL A 34 1.50 -13.78 -0.35
C VAL A 34 2.25 -12.47 -0.08
N ARG A 35 3.21 -12.51 0.85
CA ARG A 35 4.07 -11.35 1.15
C ARG A 35 4.87 -10.90 -0.07
N ARG A 36 5.44 -11.83 -0.85
CA ARG A 36 6.17 -11.54 -2.09
C ARG A 36 5.26 -10.93 -3.16
N LYS A 37 4.06 -11.49 -3.36
CA LYS A 37 3.07 -10.96 -4.31
C LYS A 37 2.67 -9.52 -3.98
N ARG A 38 2.32 -9.26 -2.72
CA ARG A 38 1.96 -7.91 -2.26
C ARG A 38 3.10 -6.91 -2.48
N LYS A 39 4.35 -7.30 -2.16
CA LYS A 39 5.52 -6.44 -2.38
C LYS A 39 5.69 -6.08 -3.86
N LYS A 40 5.62 -7.08 -4.75
CA LYS A 40 5.72 -6.87 -6.19
C LYS A 40 4.61 -5.96 -6.73
N GLU A 41 3.39 -6.13 -6.24
CA GLU A 41 2.26 -5.30 -6.62
C GLU A 41 2.43 -3.84 -6.17
N ALA A 42 2.90 -3.63 -4.93
CA ALA A 42 3.24 -2.30 -4.43
C ALA A 42 4.34 -1.61 -5.26
N GLU A 43 5.36 -2.34 -5.68
CA GLU A 43 6.43 -1.83 -6.55
C GLU A 43 5.91 -1.40 -7.92
N ILE A 44 5.02 -2.20 -8.53
CA ILE A 44 4.40 -1.87 -9.82
C ILE A 44 3.54 -0.60 -9.70
N GLN A 45 2.71 -0.51 -8.65
CA GLN A 45 1.87 0.67 -8.43
C GLN A 45 2.70 1.93 -8.20
N ALA A 46 3.80 1.82 -7.44
CA ALA A 46 4.72 2.94 -7.25
C ALA A 46 5.38 3.39 -8.56
N ALA A 47 5.78 2.45 -9.42
CA ALA A 47 6.37 2.77 -10.72
C ALA A 47 5.35 3.46 -11.66
N ILE A 48 4.09 3.01 -11.67
CA ILE A 48 3.01 3.65 -12.45
C ILE A 48 2.76 5.08 -11.95
N ALA A 49 2.65 5.26 -10.63
CA ALA A 49 2.42 6.58 -10.03
C ALA A 49 3.56 7.55 -10.38
N LYS A 50 4.81 7.09 -10.25
CA LYS A 50 5.99 7.89 -10.60
C LYS A 50 5.99 8.29 -12.07
N ARG A 51 5.73 7.35 -12.98
CA ARG A 51 5.69 7.64 -14.42
C ARG A 51 4.61 8.66 -14.76
N ASN A 52 3.44 8.56 -14.15
CA ASN A 52 2.38 9.55 -14.35
C ASN A 52 2.78 10.93 -13.84
N GLU A 53 3.46 11.00 -12.69
CA GLU A 53 3.97 12.25 -12.14
C GLU A 53 5.04 12.87 -13.05
N ASP A 54 5.96 12.06 -13.57
CA ASP A 54 6.99 12.49 -14.52
C ASP A 54 6.37 12.99 -15.83
N ASP A 55 5.38 12.29 -16.39
CA ASP A 55 4.66 12.70 -17.60
C ASP A 55 3.93 14.04 -17.38
N MET A 56 3.26 14.23 -16.23
CA MET A 56 2.60 15.50 -15.90
C MET A 56 3.59 16.65 -15.70
N ASN A 57 4.75 16.38 -15.10
CA ASN A 57 5.81 17.36 -14.94
C ASN A 57 6.42 17.77 -16.29
N TYR A 58 6.67 16.80 -17.17
CA TYR A 58 7.12 17.06 -18.53
C TYR A 58 6.10 17.91 -19.29
N GLN A 59 4.82 17.56 -19.23
CA GLN A 59 3.75 18.34 -19.87
C GLN A 59 3.66 19.76 -19.31
N ARG A 60 3.87 19.96 -18.00
CA ARG A 60 3.88 21.29 -17.39
C ARG A 60 5.09 22.13 -17.81
N GLN A 61 6.27 21.52 -17.92
CA GLN A 61 7.49 22.23 -18.32
C GLN A 61 7.54 22.50 -19.81
N ASN A 62 6.98 21.60 -20.61
CA ASN A 62 6.98 21.65 -22.07
C ASN A 62 5.61 22.00 -22.64
N SER A 63 4.69 22.51 -21.81
CA SER A 63 3.49 23.17 -22.31
C SER A 63 3.95 24.46 -22.96
N PHE A 64 4.27 24.38 -24.26
CA PHE A 64 4.37 25.53 -25.12
C PHE A 64 3.06 26.30 -24.97
N THR A 65 3.16 27.58 -24.61
CA THR A 65 2.02 28.49 -24.77
C THR A 65 1.60 28.39 -26.23
N ASN A 66 0.31 28.14 -26.45
CA ASN A 66 -0.25 27.97 -27.78
C ASN A 66 0.23 29.12 -28.67
N LEU A 67 0.43 28.81 -29.95
CA LEU A 67 0.84 29.72 -31.03
C LEU A 67 0.07 31.06 -31.11
N ASP A 68 -0.99 31.23 -30.32
CA ASP A 68 -1.76 32.47 -30.15
C ASP A 68 -0.93 33.65 -29.60
N GLU A 69 0.22 33.41 -28.96
CA GLU A 69 1.12 34.47 -28.47
C GLU A 69 2.12 34.99 -29.53
N LEU A 70 2.25 34.33 -30.68
CA LEU A 70 3.21 34.70 -31.75
C LEU A 70 2.62 35.63 -32.81
N ASP A 71 1.30 35.87 -32.81
CA ASP A 71 0.59 36.69 -33.81
C ASP A 71 0.33 38.15 -33.35
N GLN A 72 0.98 38.59 -32.26
CA GLN A 72 0.81 39.94 -31.68
C GLN A 72 2.01 40.90 -31.82
N ASN A 73 2.98 40.65 -32.71
CA ASN A 73 4.03 41.62 -33.04
C ASN A 73 4.14 41.91 -34.54
#